data_AF-A0A183M4L6-F1
#
_entry.id   AF-A0A183M4L6-F1
#
_cell.length_a   1.000
_cell.length_b   1.000
_cell.length_c   1.000
_cell.angle_alpha   90.00
_cell.angle_beta   90.00
_cell.angle_gamma   90.00
#
_symmetry.space_group_name_H-M   'P 1'
#
loop_
_entity.id
_entity.type
_entity.pdbx_description
1 polymer ?
#
loop_
_entity_poly.entity_id
_entity_poly.type
_entity_poly.pdbx_seq_one_letter_code
_entity_poly.pdbx_strand_id
1 'polypeptide(L)'
;MNECIQVGRWRRFVHAQYLNCYTYDIHEIYRNHVRTIELFVYLDESMNITSCSDCFSSEIKSQLSGAVVTVHNAETYPDINQEGINIQPGSLTEIKVKTIKHTQKTPPYGRCSPDTPTKIHLYGSEVYAYSEHACRMSTIQVSR
;
A
#
# COMPACT_ATOMS: atom_id res chain seq x y z
N MET A 1 -1.67 8.41 -32.51
CA MET A 1 -1.51 7.61 -31.28
C MET A 1 -1.24 8.60 -30.16
N ASN A 2 -2.14 8.76 -29.20
CA ASN A 2 -1.88 9.63 -28.05
C ASN A 2 -0.78 8.96 -27.22
N GLU A 3 0.34 9.66 -27.02
CA GLU A 3 1.38 9.19 -26.11
C GLU A 3 0.81 9.19 -24.68
N CYS A 4 0.71 8.01 -24.07
CA CYS A 4 0.40 7.89 -22.65
C CYS A 4 1.62 8.36 -21.86
N ILE A 5 1.49 9.49 -21.17
CA ILE A 5 2.54 10.02 -20.29
C ILE A 5 2.59 9.15 -19.03
N GLN A 6 3.77 8.64 -18.68
CA GLN A 6 3.97 7.96 -17.41
C GLN A 6 3.98 8.98 -16.26
N VAL A 7 2.92 8.99 -15.45
CA VAL A 7 2.72 9.96 -14.35
C VAL A 7 3.17 9.46 -12.98
N GLY A 8 3.71 8.25 -12.91
CA GLY A 8 4.11 7.61 -11.66
C GLY A 8 4.97 6.37 -11.87
N ARG A 9 5.28 5.70 -10.76
CA ARG A 9 6.08 4.48 -10.75
C ARG A 9 5.47 3.40 -9.86
N TRP A 10 5.60 2.15 -10.29
CA TRP A 10 5.28 0.99 -9.48
C TRP A 10 6.47 0.63 -8.58
N ARG A 11 6.21 0.28 -7.33
CA ARG A 11 7.17 -0.36 -6.43
C ARG A 11 6.63 -1.71 -6.00
N ARG A 12 7.51 -2.70 -5.93
CA ARG A 12 7.18 -4.03 -5.45
C ARG A 12 7.69 -4.21 -4.04
N PHE A 13 6.91 -4.86 -3.19
CA PHE A 13 7.36 -5.36 -1.90
C PHE A 13 6.67 -6.70 -1.60
N VAL A 14 7.25 -7.47 -0.67
CA VAL A 14 6.68 -8.75 -0.25
C VAL A 14 6.05 -8.59 1.13
N HIS A 15 4.77 -8.92 1.24
CA HIS A 15 4.03 -8.94 2.49
C HIS A 15 3.91 -10.38 3.02
N ALA A 16 4.09 -10.58 4.33
CA ALA A 16 4.12 -11.91 4.92
C ALA A 16 2.84 -12.73 4.68
N GLN A 17 1.68 -12.08 4.64
CA GLN A 17 0.37 -12.74 4.48
C GLN A 17 -0.23 -12.61 3.07
N TYR A 18 0.18 -11.59 2.31
CA TYR A 18 -0.39 -11.27 0.99
C TYR A 18 0.61 -11.46 -0.15
N LEU A 19 1.82 -11.93 0.17
CA LEU A 19 2.89 -12.23 -0.77
C LEU A 19 3.27 -11.02 -1.63
N ASN A 20 3.12 -11.10 -2.94
CA ASN A 20 3.53 -10.05 -3.86
C ASN A 20 2.57 -8.86 -3.80
N CYS A 21 3.09 -7.71 -3.38
CA CYS A 21 2.34 -6.47 -3.34
C CYS A 21 3.00 -5.41 -4.23
N TYR A 22 2.16 -4.55 -4.82
CA TYR A 22 2.59 -3.47 -5.70
C TYR A 22 1.94 -2.16 -5.25
N THR A 23 2.75 -1.10 -5.10
CA THR A 23 2.26 0.26 -4.83
C THR A 23 2.52 1.13 -6.04
N TYR A 24 1.56 1.99 -6.38
CA TYR A 24 1.73 2.98 -7.45
C TYR A 24 1.89 4.37 -6.83
N ASP A 25 3.08 4.95 -6.98
CA ASP A 25 3.35 6.31 -6.52
C ASP A 25 3.28 7.30 -7.67
N ILE A 26 2.48 8.35 -7.49
CA ILE A 26 2.43 9.48 -8.41
C ILE A 26 3.68 10.35 -8.21
N HIS A 27 4.35 10.69 -9.31
CA HIS A 27 5.50 11.61 -9.28
C HIS A 27 5.07 12.99 -8.76
N GLU A 28 5.96 13.64 -8.00
CA GLU A 28 5.66 14.90 -7.30
C GLU A 28 5.01 15.96 -8.20
N ILE A 29 5.53 16.13 -9.42
CA ILE A 29 5.05 17.09 -10.43
C ILE A 29 3.57 16.88 -10.83
N TYR A 30 3.05 15.66 -10.69
CA TYR A 30 1.69 15.31 -11.08
C TYR A 30 0.71 15.20 -9.91
N ARG A 31 1.18 15.21 -8.65
CA ARG A 31 0.34 14.97 -7.45
C ARG A 31 -0.83 15.94 -7.32
N ASN A 32 -0.66 17.18 -7.76
CA ASN A 32 -1.71 18.20 -7.71
C ASN A 32 -2.71 18.14 -8.88
N HIS A 33 -2.38 17.38 -9.93
CA HIS A 33 -3.15 17.28 -11.17
C HIS A 33 -3.96 15.99 -11.25
N VAL A 34 -3.44 14.89 -10.69
CA VAL A 34 -4.15 13.61 -10.68
C VAL A 34 -5.35 13.68 -9.74
N ARG A 35 -6.54 13.39 -10.26
CA ARG A 35 -7.81 13.37 -9.51
C ARG A 35 -8.41 11.98 -9.35
N THR A 36 -8.15 11.11 -10.32
CA THR A 36 -8.72 9.78 -10.40
C THR A 36 -7.62 8.80 -10.84
N ILE A 37 -7.68 7.59 -10.30
CA ILE A 37 -6.86 6.46 -10.73
C ILE A 37 -7.84 5.37 -11.14
N GLU A 38 -7.70 4.88 -12.36
CA GLU A 38 -8.45 3.75 -12.88
C GLU A 38 -7.49 2.57 -13.06
N LEU A 39 -7.87 1.41 -12.54
CA LEU A 39 -7.07 0.19 -12.59
C LEU A 39 -7.93 -0.94 -13.12
N PHE A 40 -7.38 -1.69 -14.07
CA PHE A 40 -7.91 -2.97 -14.51
C PHE A 40 -7.02 -4.06 -13.89
N VAL A 41 -7.55 -4.78 -12.91
CA VAL A 41 -6.83 -5.84 -12.21
C VAL A 41 -7.32 -7.19 -12.73
N TYR A 42 -6.40 -7.97 -13.29
CA TYR A 42 -6.65 -9.36 -13.63
C TYR A 42 -6.22 -10.23 -12.47
N LEU A 43 -7.18 -10.98 -11.93
CA LEU A 43 -6.94 -12.00 -10.93
C LEU A 43 -6.98 -13.32 -11.70
N ASP A 44 -5.86 -14.04 -11.70
CA ASP A 44 -5.69 -15.34 -12.39
C ASP A 44 -6.49 -16.43 -11.67
N GLU A 45 -7.77 -16.18 -11.44
CA GLU A 45 -8.70 -17.06 -10.75
C GLU A 45 -9.51 -17.82 -11.79
N SER A 46 -9.36 -19.14 -11.81
CA SER A 46 -10.27 -19.99 -12.55
C SER A 46 -11.60 -20.10 -11.82
N MET A 47 -12.66 -19.49 -12.36
CA MET A 47 -14.01 -19.52 -11.76
C MET A 47 -14.60 -20.94 -11.56
N ASN A 48 -13.99 -21.96 -12.16
CA ASN A 48 -14.46 -23.35 -12.13
C ASN A 48 -13.71 -24.26 -11.15
N ILE A 49 -12.73 -23.73 -10.40
CA ILE A 49 -11.93 -24.54 -9.48
C ILE A 49 -12.13 -24.00 -8.07
N THR A 50 -12.68 -24.84 -7.19
CA THR A 50 -12.86 -24.55 -5.76
C THR A 50 -11.61 -24.83 -4.93
N SER A 51 -10.63 -25.54 -5.50
CA SER A 51 -9.34 -25.84 -4.89
C SER A 51 -8.29 -24.83 -5.33
N CYS A 52 -7.85 -23.97 -4.42
CA CYS A 52 -6.70 -23.12 -4.67
C CYS A 52 -5.40 -23.90 -4.42
N SER A 53 -4.71 -24.31 -5.49
CA SER A 53 -3.46 -25.08 -5.39
C SER A 53 -2.31 -24.27 -4.78
N ASP A 54 -2.34 -22.96 -4.95
CA ASP A 54 -1.27 -22.04 -4.50
C ASP A 54 -1.59 -21.39 -3.15
N CYS A 55 -2.72 -21.73 -2.55
CA CYS A 55 -3.11 -21.23 -1.25
C CYS A 55 -2.40 -22.00 -0.13
N PHE A 56 -1.92 -21.26 0.86
CA PHE A 56 -1.36 -21.86 2.05
C PHE A 56 -2.49 -22.34 2.96
N SER A 57 -2.52 -23.64 3.25
CA SER A 57 -3.56 -24.25 4.10
C SER A 57 -3.63 -23.63 5.50
N SER A 58 -2.52 -23.09 5.99
CA SER A 58 -2.42 -22.41 7.29
C SER A 58 -2.74 -20.91 7.27
N GLU A 59 -2.93 -20.28 6.10
CA GLU A 59 -3.17 -18.83 6.00
C GLU A 59 -4.52 -18.58 5.29
N ILE A 60 -5.54 -18.28 6.09
CA ILE A 60 -6.92 -18.05 5.61
C ILE A 60 -6.95 -16.92 4.58
N LYS A 61 -6.10 -15.90 4.71
CA LYS A 61 -6.05 -14.79 3.76
C LYS A 61 -5.62 -15.21 2.36
N SER A 62 -4.83 -16.28 2.24
CA SER A 62 -4.49 -16.83 0.93
C SER A 62 -5.69 -17.51 0.26
N GLN A 63 -6.64 -18.04 1.05
CA GLN A 63 -7.80 -18.81 0.57
C GLN A 63 -8.96 -17.92 0.09
N LEU A 64 -8.84 -16.60 0.23
CA LEU A 64 -9.85 -15.64 -0.20
C LEU A 64 -9.60 -15.25 -1.66
N SER A 65 -10.64 -15.36 -2.49
CA SER A 65 -10.63 -14.85 -3.86
C SER A 65 -10.84 -13.34 -3.88
N GLY A 66 -10.05 -12.64 -4.69
CA GLY A 66 -10.11 -11.19 -4.85
C GLY A 66 -8.76 -10.48 -4.75
N ALA A 67 -8.84 -9.15 -4.73
CA ALA A 67 -7.69 -8.28 -4.51
C ALA A 67 -7.83 -7.53 -3.18
N VAL A 68 -6.72 -7.22 -2.54
CA VAL A 68 -6.70 -6.29 -1.40
C VAL A 68 -6.01 -5.00 -1.86
N VAL A 69 -6.70 -3.88 -1.71
CA VAL A 69 -6.20 -2.55 -2.06
C VAL A 69 -6.13 -1.68 -0.82
N THR A 70 -5.07 -0.88 -0.69
CA THR A 70 -4.95 0.15 0.34
C THR A 70 -4.61 1.49 -0.31
N VAL A 71 -5.18 2.56 0.22
CA VAL A 71 -4.91 3.94 -0.23
C VAL A 71 -4.11 4.62 0.86
N HIS A 72 -2.87 4.96 0.56
CA HIS A 72 -1.95 5.59 1.51
C HIS A 72 -1.27 6.82 0.89
N ASN A 73 -0.52 7.55 1.72
CA ASN A 73 0.25 8.71 1.25
C ASN A 73 1.37 8.28 0.29
N ALA A 74 1.70 9.14 -0.67
CA ALA A 74 2.75 8.84 -1.64
C ALA A 74 4.09 8.54 -0.94
N GLU A 75 4.78 7.53 -1.44
CA GLU A 75 6.09 7.08 -0.96
C GLU A 75 6.13 6.54 0.48
N THR A 76 5.00 6.39 1.18
CA THR A 76 4.97 5.75 2.51
C THR A 76 4.83 4.24 2.41
N TYR A 77 5.29 3.52 3.43
CA TYR A 77 5.05 2.08 3.52
C TYR A 77 3.56 1.79 3.81
N PRO A 78 2.89 0.94 3.02
CA PRO A 78 1.44 0.67 3.15
C PRO A 78 1.10 -0.20 4.36
N ASP A 79 0.05 0.16 5.11
CA ASP A 79 -0.51 -0.67 6.18
C ASP A 79 -1.65 -1.56 5.65
N ILE A 80 -1.31 -2.63 4.92
CA ILE A 80 -2.32 -3.54 4.34
C ILE A 80 -3.16 -4.22 5.42
N ASN A 81 -2.59 -4.48 6.60
CA ASN A 81 -3.29 -5.23 7.65
C ASN A 81 -4.37 -4.41 8.35
N GLN A 82 -4.18 -3.09 8.48
CA GLN A 82 -5.14 -2.21 9.13
C GLN A 82 -6.04 -1.45 8.14
N GLU A 83 -5.50 -1.08 6.97
CA GLU A 83 -6.17 -0.18 6.01
C GLU A 83 -6.51 -0.88 4.68
N GLY A 84 -6.38 -2.21 4.61
CA GLY A 84 -6.72 -2.99 3.43
C GLY A 84 -8.24 -3.07 3.19
N ILE A 85 -8.63 -2.93 1.93
CA ILE A 85 -9.99 -3.04 1.42
C ILE A 85 -10.04 -4.26 0.48
N ASN A 86 -10.91 -5.22 0.78
CA ASN A 86 -11.14 -6.37 -0.09
C ASN A 86 -11.99 -5.96 -1.29
N ILE A 87 -11.55 -6.33 -2.49
CA ILE A 87 -12.21 -6.06 -3.76
C ILE A 87 -12.63 -7.40 -4.36
N GLN A 88 -13.93 -7.51 -4.66
CA GLN A 88 -14.49 -8.72 -5.23
C GLN A 88 -14.22 -8.78 -6.75
N PRO A 89 -13.78 -9.94 -7.28
CA PRO A 89 -13.65 -10.14 -8.73
C PRO A 89 -15.01 -10.04 -9.44
N GLY A 90 -14.99 -9.67 -10.71
CA GLY A 90 -16.20 -9.65 -11.56
C GLY A 90 -17.13 -8.45 -11.35
N SER A 91 -16.75 -7.48 -10.52
CA SER A 91 -17.50 -6.23 -10.32
C SER A 91 -16.60 -5.01 -10.38
N LEU A 92 -17.15 -3.89 -10.84
CA LEU A 92 -16.48 -2.58 -10.75
C LEU A 92 -16.61 -2.07 -9.31
N THR A 93 -15.48 -1.81 -8.66
CA THR A 93 -15.45 -1.17 -7.33
C THR A 93 -14.95 0.26 -7.44
N GLU A 94 -15.75 1.22 -6.99
CA GLU A 94 -15.37 2.62 -6.93
C GLU A 94 -15.04 3.02 -5.48
N ILE A 95 -13.83 3.54 -5.26
CA ILE A 95 -13.36 3.99 -3.94
C ILE A 95 -13.31 5.52 -3.94
N LYS A 96 -14.21 6.17 -3.20
CA LYS A 96 -14.19 7.62 -2.99
C LYS A 96 -13.37 7.95 -1.74
N VAL A 97 -12.37 8.82 -1.89
CA VAL A 97 -11.44 9.16 -0.81
C VAL A 97 -11.68 10.59 -0.32
N LYS A 98 -11.67 10.77 1.01
CA LYS A 98 -11.63 12.09 1.65
C LYS A 98 -10.32 12.22 2.44
N THR A 99 -9.48 13.16 2.07
CA THR A 99 -8.21 13.41 2.76
C THR A 99 -8.44 14.28 4.00
N ILE A 100 -7.89 13.84 5.14
CA ILE A 100 -7.90 14.61 6.40
C ILE A 100 -6.45 14.77 6.85
N LYS A 101 -6.00 16.01 7.04
CA LYS A 101 -4.64 16.31 7.51
C LYS A 101 -4.64 16.67 8.98
N HIS A 102 -3.92 15.90 9.79
CA HIS A 102 -3.73 16.15 11.21
C HIS A 102 -2.37 16.80 11.42
N THR A 103 -2.32 17.98 12.04
CA THR A 103 -1.08 18.68 12.37
C THR A 103 -0.98 18.83 13.89
N GLN A 104 0.09 18.34 14.49
CA GLN A 104 0.32 18.41 15.94
C GLN A 104 1.48 19.35 16.27
N LYS A 105 1.49 19.89 17.49
CA LYS A 105 2.59 20.71 18.02
C LYS A 105 3.75 19.84 18.51
N THR A 106 4.91 20.46 18.65
CA THR A 106 6.07 19.87 19.36
C THR A 106 5.84 19.89 20.89
N PRO A 107 6.65 19.15 21.67
CA PRO A 107 6.66 19.25 23.13
C PRO A 107 6.73 20.70 23.63
N PRO A 108 6.04 21.05 24.74
CA PRO A 108 5.28 20.17 25.64
C PRO A 108 3.82 19.89 25.20
N TYR A 109 3.34 20.53 24.12
CA TYR A 109 1.92 20.48 23.72
C TYR A 109 1.55 19.32 22.80
N GLY A 110 2.55 18.61 22.27
CA GLY A 110 2.36 17.41 21.48
C GLY A 110 3.60 16.52 21.53
N ARG A 111 3.55 15.40 20.81
CA ARG A 111 4.60 14.36 20.83
C ARG A 111 5.45 14.35 19.56
N CYS A 112 5.26 15.31 18.65
CA CYS A 112 6.08 15.40 17.44
C CYS A 112 7.49 15.87 17.78
N SER A 113 8.50 15.12 17.33
CA SER A 113 9.90 15.52 17.46
C SER A 113 10.30 16.46 16.31
N PRO A 114 11.07 17.54 16.57
CA PRO A 114 11.69 18.31 15.48
C PRO A 114 12.70 17.48 14.68
N ASP A 115 13.29 16.46 15.31
CA ASP A 115 14.30 15.58 14.72
C ASP A 115 13.68 14.32 14.09
N THR A 116 12.42 14.41 13.66
CA THR A 116 11.75 13.27 13.00
C THR A 116 12.43 13.00 11.65
N PRO A 117 12.91 11.77 11.39
CA PRO A 117 13.48 11.42 10.09
C PRO A 117 12.48 11.68 8.97
N THR A 118 12.96 12.13 7.81
CA THR A 118 12.10 12.29 6.62
C THR A 118 11.95 11.00 5.83
N LYS A 119 12.90 10.07 6.00
CA LYS A 119 12.98 8.79 5.30
C LYS A 119 13.23 7.66 6.28
N ILE A 120 12.85 6.46 5.88
CA ILE A 120 13.07 5.23 6.64
C ILE A 120 13.48 4.09 5.70
N HIS A 121 14.42 3.28 6.20
CA HIS A 121 14.91 2.09 5.52
C HIS A 121 14.29 0.87 6.20
N LEU A 122 13.51 0.09 5.46
CA LEU A 122 13.03 -1.21 5.91
C LEU A 122 13.90 -2.31 5.29
N TYR A 123 14.05 -3.42 5.99
CA TYR A 123 14.92 -4.50 5.55
C TYR A 123 14.39 -5.10 4.24
N GLY A 124 15.26 -5.17 3.23
CA GLY A 124 14.91 -5.74 1.92
C GLY A 124 13.94 -4.90 1.08
N SER A 125 13.74 -3.62 1.41
CA SER A 125 12.84 -2.73 0.67
C SER A 125 13.57 -1.50 0.10
N GLU A 126 12.89 -0.80 -0.81
CA GLU A 126 13.28 0.58 -1.16
C GLU A 126 13.14 1.52 0.03
N VAL A 127 13.71 2.72 -0.11
CA VAL A 127 13.57 3.81 0.87
C VAL A 127 12.15 4.39 0.80
N TYR A 128 11.50 4.49 1.95
CA TYR A 128 10.17 5.08 2.10
C TYR A 128 10.24 6.44 2.80
N ALA A 129 9.24 7.27 2.56
CA ALA A 129 8.95 8.43 3.41
C ALA A 129 8.59 7.94 4.81
N TYR A 130 9.05 8.66 5.83
CA TYR A 130 8.79 8.31 7.22
C TYR A 130 7.29 8.34 7.52
N SER A 131 6.82 7.31 8.22
CA SER A 131 5.51 7.26 8.85
C SER A 131 5.64 6.53 10.18
N GLU A 132 4.73 6.79 11.12
CA GLU A 132 4.69 6.07 12.41
C GLU A 132 4.54 4.55 12.19
N HIS A 133 3.70 4.16 11.23
CA HIS A 133 3.53 2.76 10.84
C HIS A 133 4.85 2.14 10.35
N ALA A 134 5.56 2.79 9.42
CA ALA A 134 6.84 2.28 8.93
C ALA A 134 7.88 2.18 10.05
N CYS A 135 7.92 3.15 10.97
CA CYS A 135 8.78 3.11 12.16
C CYS A 135 8.49 1.88 13.01
N ARG A 136 7.22 1.59 13.31
CA ARG A 136 6.79 0.39 14.03
C ARG A 136 7.19 -0.90 13.31
N MET A 137 7.11 -0.93 11.97
CA MET A 137 7.54 -2.10 11.21
C MET A 137 9.06 -2.30 11.25
N SER A 138 9.83 -1.21 11.23
CA SER A 138 11.29 -1.26 11.30
C SER A 138 11.80 -1.87 12.61
N THR A 139 11.16 -1.57 13.75
CA THR A 139 11.59 -2.10 15.06
C THR A 139 11.38 -3.61 15.19
N ILE A 140 10.40 -4.16 14.47
CA ILE A 140 10.17 -5.60 14.38
C ILE A 140 11.29 -6.26 13.56
N GLN A 141 11.68 -5.64 12.44
CA GLN A 141 12.67 -6.18 11.50
C GLN A 141 14.12 -6.10 12.00
N VAL A 142 14.45 -5.16 12.89
CA VAL A 142 15.82 -4.94 13.42
C VAL A 142 16.20 -5.94 14.53
N SER A 143 15.32 -6.88 14.88
CA SER A 143 15.62 -7.95 15.83
C SER A 143 16.43 -9.10 15.19
N ARG A 144 17.71 -8.85 14.92
CA ARG A 144 18.75 -9.88 14.81
C ARG A 144 20.07 -9.39 15.38
#